data_AF-A0A5C8D2J3-F1
#
_entry.id   AF-A0A5C8D2J3-F1
#
_cell.length_a   1.000
_cell.length_b   1.000
_cell.length_c   1.000
_cell.angle_alpha   90.00
_cell.angle_beta   90.00
_cell.angle_gamma   90.00
#
_symmetry.space_group_name_H-M   'P 1'
#
loop_
_entity.id
_entity.type
_entity.pdbx_description
1 polymer ?
#
loop_
_entity_poly.entity_id
_entity_poly.type
_entity_poly.pdbx_seq_one_letter_code
_entity_poly.pdbx_strand_id
1 'polypeptide(L)'
;MKDKLLEELLKELLKVVKVKAGESAEEVLKIIKEHLSDAISLENIKEAWNLEEIKTEELSLEKCISLVKKEFNQKLHSSACILNKKDIDGKYKFEIHICFLDKNNEPMLKGNAKHWIVYTNKLDSSLLNQFAGKDMILLK
;
A
#
# COMPACT_ATOMS: atom_id res chain seq x y z
N MET A 1 -6.73 -1.94 2.77
CA MET A 1 -6.69 -2.01 1.29
C MET A 1 -7.10 -3.34 0.67
N LYS A 2 -6.57 -4.50 1.09
CA LYS A 2 -6.91 -5.82 0.53
C LYS A 2 -8.41 -6.11 0.50
N ASP A 3 -9.08 -5.90 1.64
CA ASP A 3 -10.53 -6.14 1.75
C ASP A 3 -11.32 -5.19 0.86
N LYS A 4 -10.88 -3.93 0.75
CA LYS A 4 -11.48 -2.94 -0.16
C LYS A 4 -11.35 -3.36 -1.63
N LEU A 5 -10.17 -3.84 -2.04
CA LEU A 5 -10.00 -4.40 -3.38
C LEU A 5 -10.97 -5.57 -3.58
N LEU A 6 -11.04 -6.50 -2.63
CA LEU A 6 -11.93 -7.66 -2.72
C LEU A 6 -13.41 -7.28 -2.81
N GLU A 7 -13.84 -6.26 -2.06
CA GLU A 7 -15.19 -5.69 -2.14
C GLU A 7 -15.47 -5.03 -3.50
N GLU A 8 -14.51 -4.31 -4.06
CA GLU A 8 -14.63 -3.72 -5.40
C GLU A 8 -14.74 -4.81 -6.47
N LEU A 9 -13.94 -5.87 -6.37
CA LEU A 9 -14.04 -7.03 -7.28
C LEU A 9 -15.41 -7.69 -7.19
N LEU A 10 -15.90 -7.94 -5.97
CA LEU A 10 -17.23 -8.50 -5.75
C LEU A 10 -18.32 -7.62 -6.39
N LYS A 11 -18.23 -6.30 -6.23
CA LYS A 11 -19.20 -5.36 -6.83
C LYS A 11 -19.16 -5.40 -8.36
N GLU A 12 -17.98 -5.41 -8.98
CA GLU A 12 -17.87 -5.49 -10.44
C GLU A 12 -18.40 -6.83 -10.96
N LEU A 13 -18.07 -7.93 -10.29
CA LEU A 13 -18.59 -9.25 -10.63
C LEU A 13 -20.12 -9.32 -10.60
N LEU A 14 -20.73 -8.74 -9.57
CA LEU A 14 -22.19 -8.70 -9.44
C LEU A 14 -22.89 -7.90 -10.55
N LYS A 15 -22.20 -6.97 -11.23
CA LYS A 15 -22.76 -6.24 -12.38
C LYS A 15 -22.80 -7.09 -13.64
N VAL A 16 -21.83 -8.00 -13.80
CA VAL A 16 -21.61 -8.75 -15.04
C VAL A 16 -22.25 -10.12 -15.02
N VAL A 17 -22.28 -10.77 -13.86
CA VAL A 17 -22.89 -12.09 -13.69
C VAL A 17 -24.41 -11.96 -13.66
N LYS A 18 -25.04 -11.89 -14.83
CA LYS A 18 -26.48 -12.08 -15.02
C LYS A 18 -26.72 -13.49 -15.53
N VAL A 19 -26.87 -14.43 -14.60
CA VAL A 19 -27.14 -15.83 -14.94
C VAL A 19 -28.50 -15.95 -15.63
N LYS A 20 -28.53 -16.46 -16.85
CA LYS A 20 -29.75 -16.80 -17.58
C LYS A 20 -30.10 -18.26 -17.34
N ALA A 21 -31.39 -18.58 -17.39
CA ALA A 21 -31.84 -19.98 -17.32
C ALA A 21 -31.26 -20.78 -18.49
N GLY A 22 -30.54 -21.86 -18.17
CA GLY A 22 -29.90 -22.75 -19.15
C GLY A 22 -28.40 -22.53 -19.38
N GLU A 23 -27.79 -21.49 -18.81
CA GLU A 23 -26.33 -21.32 -18.85
C GLU A 23 -25.63 -22.33 -17.93
N SER A 24 -24.55 -22.92 -18.44
CA SER A 24 -23.69 -23.81 -17.67
C SER A 24 -22.79 -23.02 -16.71
N ALA A 25 -22.37 -23.66 -15.61
CA ALA A 25 -21.44 -23.06 -14.67
C ALA A 25 -20.09 -22.67 -15.32
N GLU A 26 -19.68 -23.40 -16.36
CA GLU A 26 -18.43 -23.17 -17.10
C GLU A 26 -18.50 -21.90 -17.95
N GLU A 27 -19.63 -21.63 -18.59
CA GLU A 27 -19.87 -20.40 -19.36
C GLU A 27 -19.88 -19.17 -18.45
N VAL A 28 -20.55 -19.26 -17.30
CA VAL A 28 -20.56 -18.19 -16.29
C VAL A 28 -19.15 -17.93 -15.77
N LEU A 29 -18.37 -18.98 -15.48
CA LEU A 29 -16.99 -18.85 -15.02
C LEU A 29 -16.07 -18.20 -16.06
N LYS A 30 -16.29 -18.48 -17.36
CA LYS A 30 -15.51 -17.87 -18.44
C LYS A 30 -15.75 -16.36 -18.51
N ILE A 31 -17.01 -15.93 -18.47
CA ILE A 31 -17.40 -14.50 -18.48
C ILE A 31 -16.77 -13.77 -17.29
N ILE A 32 -16.82 -14.39 -16.10
CA ILE A 32 -16.19 -13.86 -14.88
C ILE A 32 -14.69 -13.62 -15.08
N LYS A 33 -13.97 -14.61 -15.64
CA LYS A 33 -12.52 -14.52 -15.84
C LYS A 33 -12.14 -13.45 -16.86
N GLU A 34 -12.85 -13.38 -17.98
CA GLU A 34 -12.60 -12.37 -19.02
C GLU A 34 -12.82 -10.96 -18.44
N HIS A 35 -13.93 -10.74 -17.73
CA HIS A 35 -14.23 -9.43 -17.16
C HIS A 35 -13.27 -9.00 -16.03
N LEU A 36 -12.85 -9.93 -15.16
CA LEU A 36 -11.86 -9.63 -14.12
C LEU A 36 -10.50 -9.25 -14.72
N SER A 37 -10.13 -9.83 -15.86
CA SER A 37 -8.88 -9.53 -16.53
C SER A 37 -8.85 -8.09 -17.06
N ASP A 38 -10.01 -7.58 -17.50
CA ASP A 38 -10.15 -6.20 -17.97
C ASP A 38 -10.30 -5.19 -16.82
N ALA A 39 -10.92 -5.60 -15.71
CA ALA A 39 -11.21 -4.73 -14.57
C ALA A 39 -10.03 -4.53 -13.61
N ILE A 40 -9.05 -5.45 -13.60
CA ILE A 40 -7.98 -5.48 -12.60
C ILE A 40 -6.61 -5.49 -13.27
N SER A 41 -5.82 -4.45 -13.02
CA SER A 41 -4.40 -4.48 -13.37
C SER A 41 -3.60 -5.29 -12.35
N LEU A 42 -2.54 -5.95 -12.82
CA LEU A 42 -1.59 -6.65 -11.94
C LEU A 42 -0.95 -5.70 -10.92
N GLU A 43 -0.75 -4.45 -11.31
CA GLU A 43 -0.25 -3.37 -10.47
C GLU A 43 -1.16 -3.13 -9.26
N ASN A 44 -2.48 -3.03 -9.46
CA ASN A 44 -3.43 -2.80 -8.36
C ASN A 44 -3.44 -3.97 -7.37
N ILE A 45 -3.31 -5.21 -7.86
CA ILE A 45 -3.21 -6.40 -7.00
C ILE A 45 -1.94 -6.33 -6.17
N LYS A 46 -0.80 -6.04 -6.81
CA LYS A 46 0.50 -5.95 -6.15
C LYS A 46 0.52 -4.87 -5.07
N GLU A 47 -0.05 -3.70 -5.36
CA GLU A 47 -0.18 -2.60 -4.41
C GLU A 47 -1.03 -3.03 -3.21
N ALA A 48 -2.22 -3.56 -3.43
CA ALA A 48 -3.06 -4.08 -2.36
C ALA A 48 -2.35 -5.18 -1.55
N TRP A 49 -1.52 -6.00 -2.20
CA TRP A 49 -0.84 -7.11 -1.53
C TRP A 49 0.28 -6.68 -0.60
N ASN A 50 1.04 -5.68 -1.03
CA ASN A 50 2.26 -5.23 -0.38
C ASN A 50 2.08 -3.96 0.47
N LEU A 51 0.93 -3.30 0.37
CA LEU A 51 0.56 -2.23 1.28
C LEU A 51 0.07 -2.77 2.62
N GLU A 52 0.57 -2.18 3.70
CA GLU A 52 0.10 -2.42 5.06
C GLU A 52 -0.24 -1.10 5.76
N GLU A 53 -1.46 -1.02 6.27
CA GLU A 53 -1.93 0.14 7.02
C GLU A 53 -1.79 -0.12 8.52
N ILE A 54 -1.08 0.76 9.23
CA ILE A 54 -0.84 0.68 10.68
C ILE A 54 -1.51 1.89 11.35
N LYS A 55 -2.29 1.64 12.40
CA LYS A 55 -2.89 2.69 13.22
C LYS A 55 -2.23 2.65 14.60
N THR A 56 -1.63 3.75 15.03
CA THR A 56 -0.93 3.84 16.32
C THR A 56 -1.12 5.20 16.97
N GLU A 57 -1.11 5.27 18.29
CA GLU A 57 -1.22 6.54 19.03
C GLU A 57 0.00 7.44 18.81
N GLU A 58 1.19 6.82 18.85
CA GLU A 58 2.49 7.47 18.61
C GLU A 58 3.34 6.60 17.69
N LEU A 59 4.05 7.24 16.75
CA LEU A 59 5.04 6.60 15.89
C LEU A 59 6.46 7.05 16.29
N SER A 60 7.33 6.08 16.55
CA SER A 60 8.74 6.32 16.83
C SER A 60 9.63 6.05 15.61
N LEU A 61 10.76 6.74 15.54
CA LEU A 61 11.79 6.48 14.52
C LEU A 61 12.31 5.04 14.60
N GLU A 62 12.45 4.49 15.80
CA GLU A 62 12.87 3.10 16.02
C GLU A 62 11.89 2.12 15.36
N LYS A 63 10.58 2.36 15.48
CA LYS A 63 9.57 1.51 14.85
C LYS A 63 9.68 1.56 13.33
N CYS A 64 9.88 2.75 12.74
CA CYS A 64 10.11 2.89 11.31
C CYS A 64 11.33 2.08 10.84
N ILE A 65 12.46 2.19 11.55
CA ILE A 65 13.69 1.45 11.25
C ILE A 65 13.48 -0.06 11.37
N SER A 66 12.77 -0.51 12.41
CA SER A 66 12.46 -1.93 12.63
C SER A 66 11.63 -2.52 11.48
N LEU A 67 10.61 -1.80 11.00
CA LEU A 67 9.81 -2.21 9.85
C LEU A 67 10.67 -2.37 8.59
N VAL A 68 11.50 -1.37 8.31
CA VAL A 68 12.42 -1.37 7.17
C VAL A 68 13.39 -2.54 7.25
N LYS A 69 14.07 -2.73 8.39
CA LYS A 69 15.08 -3.80 8.57
C LYS A 69 14.52 -5.20 8.34
N LYS A 70 13.25 -5.44 8.66
CA LYS A 70 12.61 -6.75 8.50
C LYS A 70 12.50 -7.17 7.04
N GLU A 71 12.26 -6.23 6.13
CA GLU A 71 11.95 -6.50 4.71
C GLU A 71 13.03 -5.97 3.75
N PHE A 72 14.06 -5.27 4.27
CA PHE A 72 15.09 -4.68 3.44
C PHE A 72 15.98 -5.74 2.79
N ASN A 73 16.09 -5.70 1.47
CA ASN A 73 16.96 -6.57 0.71
C ASN A 73 17.97 -5.74 -0.09
N GLN A 74 19.24 -5.78 0.29
CA GLN A 74 20.32 -5.05 -0.38
C GLN A 74 20.49 -5.37 -1.86
N LYS A 75 20.02 -6.53 -2.35
CA LYS A 75 20.06 -6.84 -3.78
C LYS A 75 19.00 -6.06 -4.57
N LEU A 76 17.85 -5.79 -3.95
CA LEU A 76 16.69 -5.18 -4.59
C LEU A 76 16.60 -3.68 -4.30
N HIS A 77 16.94 -3.26 -3.08
CA HIS A 77 16.71 -1.90 -2.60
C HIS A 77 18.03 -1.13 -2.50
N SER A 78 18.02 0.15 -2.82
CA SER A 78 19.16 1.06 -2.55
C SER A 78 19.09 1.63 -1.14
N SER A 79 17.89 1.93 -0.66
CA SER A 79 17.60 2.56 0.63
C SER A 79 16.11 2.47 0.94
N ALA A 80 15.67 3.01 2.06
CA ALA A 80 14.26 3.24 2.36
C ALA A 80 14.01 4.72 2.65
N CYS A 81 12.77 5.16 2.49
CA CYS A 81 12.37 6.51 2.85
C CYS A 81 11.13 6.52 3.74
N ILE A 82 11.08 7.53 4.60
CA ILE A 82 9.92 7.87 5.43
C ILE A 82 9.41 9.21 4.93
N LEU A 83 8.15 9.27 4.51
CA LEU A 83 7.52 10.45 3.94
C LEU A 83 6.39 10.92 4.86
N ASN A 84 6.31 12.22 5.11
CA ASN A 84 5.19 12.83 5.82
C ASN A 84 4.22 13.45 4.82
N LYS A 85 3.01 12.90 4.71
CA LYS A 85 1.98 13.44 3.81
C LYS A 85 1.30 14.66 4.44
N LYS A 86 1.33 15.77 3.72
CA LYS A 86 0.86 17.08 4.20
C LYS A 86 -0.66 17.25 4.12
N ASP A 87 -1.30 16.68 3.10
CA ASP A 87 -2.73 16.81 2.87
C ASP A 87 -3.45 15.54 3.31
N ILE A 88 -3.83 15.53 4.58
CA ILE A 88 -4.57 14.45 5.22
C ILE A 88 -5.97 14.91 5.59
N ASP A 89 -6.96 14.16 5.11
CA ASP A 89 -8.36 14.42 5.39
C ASP A 89 -8.79 13.60 6.62
N GLY A 90 -8.89 14.28 7.76
CA GLY A 90 -9.55 13.77 8.97
C GLY A 90 -8.73 12.89 9.94
N LYS A 91 -9.34 12.72 11.13
CA LYS A 91 -9.05 11.92 12.35
C LYS A 91 -7.62 11.86 12.91
N TYR A 92 -6.59 11.72 12.08
CA TYR A 92 -5.20 11.59 12.48
C TYR A 92 -4.41 12.84 12.12
N LYS A 93 -3.44 13.23 12.95
CA LYS A 93 -2.58 14.38 12.67
C LYS A 93 -1.45 14.10 11.69
N PHE A 94 -1.12 12.83 11.45
CA PHE A 94 -0.04 12.42 10.56
C PHE A 94 -0.42 11.16 9.78
N GLU A 95 -0.07 11.16 8.49
CA GLU A 95 -0.04 9.98 7.62
C GLU A 95 1.40 9.81 7.12
N ILE A 96 2.10 8.82 7.69
CA ILE A 96 3.50 8.56 7.40
C ILE A 96 3.61 7.38 6.45
N HIS A 97 4.21 7.60 5.29
CA HIS A 97 4.51 6.54 4.34
C HIS A 97 5.93 6.03 4.54
N ILE A 98 6.10 4.71 4.53
CA ILE A 98 7.42 4.08 4.58
C ILE A 98 7.54 3.16 3.37
N CYS A 99 8.49 3.42 2.49
CA CYS A 99 8.70 2.61 1.28
C CYS A 99 10.19 2.47 0.93
N PHE A 100 10.50 1.46 0.13
CA PHE A 100 11.85 1.23 -0.38
C PHE A 100 12.12 2.04 -1.65
N LEU A 101 13.40 2.34 -1.88
CA LEU A 101 13.89 2.90 -3.12
C LEU A 101 14.57 1.82 -3.96
N ASP A 102 14.35 1.84 -5.26
CA ASP A 102 15.02 0.94 -6.20
C ASP A 102 16.49 1.35 -6.43
N LYS A 103 17.20 0.65 -7.32
CA LYS A 103 18.60 0.95 -7.64
C LYS A 103 18.83 2.28 -8.36
N ASN A 104 17.77 2.90 -8.86
CA ASN A 104 17.79 4.22 -9.49
C ASN A 104 17.35 5.34 -8.52
N ASN A 105 17.10 5.01 -7.24
CA ASN A 105 16.55 5.88 -6.20
C ASN A 105 15.08 6.27 -6.41
N GLU A 106 14.31 5.48 -7.17
CA GLU A 106 12.89 5.71 -7.38
C GLU A 106 12.05 5.00 -6.29
N PRO A 107 11.05 5.67 -5.70
CA PRO A 107 10.14 5.05 -4.73
C PRO A 107 9.38 3.85 -5.31
N MET A 108 9.49 2.69 -4.65
CA MET A 108 8.84 1.45 -5.05
C MET A 108 7.37 1.39 -4.60
N LEU A 109 6.57 2.36 -5.03
CA LEU A 109 5.16 2.50 -4.62
C LEU A 109 4.20 1.61 -5.42
N LYS A 110 4.61 1.10 -6.59
CA LYS A 110 3.78 0.29 -7.50
C LYS A 110 3.60 -1.17 -7.04
N GLY A 111 3.64 -1.41 -5.74
CA GLY A 111 3.44 -2.73 -5.14
C GLY A 111 4.52 -3.76 -5.44
N ASN A 112 5.70 -3.39 -5.95
CA ASN A 112 6.80 -4.35 -6.17
C ASN A 112 7.62 -4.62 -4.89
N ALA A 113 7.40 -3.82 -3.83
CA ALA A 113 8.02 -4.00 -2.53
C ALA A 113 7.02 -3.61 -1.43
N LYS A 114 7.33 -3.99 -0.19
CA LYS A 114 6.51 -3.66 0.97
C LYS A 114 6.41 -2.13 1.13
N HIS A 115 5.21 -1.66 1.39
CA HIS A 115 4.89 -0.24 1.65
C HIS A 115 3.99 -0.17 2.88
N TRP A 116 4.31 0.73 3.81
CA TRP A 116 3.47 0.98 4.97
C TRP A 116 2.88 2.39 4.91
N ILE A 117 1.62 2.49 5.32
CA ILE A 117 0.98 3.76 5.66
C ILE A 117 0.65 3.72 7.14
N VAL A 118 1.27 4.61 7.91
CA VAL A 118 1.07 4.72 9.35
C VAL A 118 0.23 5.96 9.65
N TYR A 119 -0.94 5.73 10.24
CA TYR A 119 -1.82 6.79 10.71
C TYR A 119 -1.61 7.00 12.21
N THR A 120 -1.27 8.23 12.60
CA THR A 120 -0.98 8.54 14.01
C THR A 120 -1.30 9.98 14.39
N ASN A 121 -1.43 10.23 15.69
CA ASN A 121 -1.68 11.57 16.24
C ASN A 121 -0.42 12.22 16.80
N LYS A 122 0.66 11.45 16.96
CA LYS A 122 1.90 11.92 17.56
C LYS A 122 3.10 11.23 16.94
N LEU A 123 4.17 12.00 16.74
CA LEU A 123 5.48 11.51 16.37
C LEU A 123 6.42 11.69 17.56
N ASP A 124 7.35 10.77 17.78
CA ASP A 124 8.37 10.94 18.81
C ASP A 124 9.29 12.13 18.49
N SER A 125 10.03 12.61 19.49
CA SER A 125 10.94 13.74 19.32
C SER A 125 12.01 13.49 18.26
N SER A 126 12.49 12.25 18.15
CA SER A 126 13.51 11.86 17.19
C SER A 126 13.02 12.04 15.75
N LEU A 127 11.80 11.58 15.46
CA LEU A 127 11.19 11.65 14.14
C LEU A 127 10.78 13.08 13.80
N LEU A 128 10.24 13.85 14.76
CA LEU A 128 9.95 15.28 14.58
C LEU A 128 11.21 16.07 14.22
N ASN A 129 12.31 15.82 14.93
CA ASN A 129 13.59 16.49 14.66
C ASN A 129 14.15 16.15 13.27
N GLN A 130 13.96 14.92 12.80
CA GLN A 130 14.38 14.51 11.46
C GLN A 130 13.54 15.16 10.35
N PHE A 131 12.25 15.40 10.62
CA PHE A 131 11.35 16.12 9.71
C PHE A 131 11.46 17.65 9.78
N ALA A 132 12.34 18.22 10.61
CA ALA A 132 12.46 19.67 10.83
C ALA A 132 12.78 20.48 9.55
N GLY A 133 11.75 20.78 8.75
CA GLY A 133 11.82 21.44 7.44
C GLY A 133 11.95 20.49 6.24
N LYS A 134 11.84 19.17 6.44
CA LYS A 134 11.93 18.16 5.37
C LYS A 134 10.67 17.31 5.35
N ASP A 135 10.27 16.89 4.16
CA ASP A 135 9.11 16.00 3.99
C ASP A 135 9.51 14.53 3.85
N MET A 136 10.82 14.27 3.75
CA MET A 136 11.40 12.96 3.51
C MET A 136 12.63 12.72 4.38
N ILE A 137 12.68 11.56 5.01
CA ILE A 137 13.85 11.03 5.71
C ILE A 137 14.35 9.82 4.91
N LEU A 138 15.64 9.81 4.55
CA LEU A 138 16.29 8.67 3.91
C LEU A 138 16.98 7.80 4.96
N LEU A 139 16.70 6.50 4.92
CA LEU A 139 17.35 5.46 5.70
C LEU A 139 18.30 4.69 4.77
N LYS A 140 19.60 4.85 4.98
CA LYS A 140 20.66 4.14 4.25
C LYS A 140 21.17 2.95 5.05
#